data_AF-L9XIT6-F1
#
_entry.id   AF-L9XIT6-F1
#
_cell.length_a   1.000
_cell.length_b   1.000
_cell.length_c   1.000
_cell.angle_alpha   90.00
_cell.angle_beta   90.00
_cell.angle_gamma   90.00
#
_symmetry.space_group_name_H-M   'P 1'
#
loop_
_entity.id
_entity.type
_entity.pdbx_description
1 polymer ?
#
loop_
_entity_poly.entity_id
_entity_poly.type
_entity_poly.pdbx_seq_one_letter_code
_entity_poly.pdbx_strand_id
1 'polypeptide(L)'
;MACSACGSDATIALSLSAEYRDYAPSNAAVIDVCTQCLTVDPIEGTADSVIEPDDEPDFSRISDALPTRPERAIPLLLAIDLSSSLATNRSAIESLLEDVERAGTDPLLAIDRLVADPTLEPAVDLERRRHQLEQLLY
;
A
#
# COMPACT_ATOMS: atom_id res chain seq x y z
N MET A 1 -11.21 11.78 -1.06
CA MET A 1 -12.58 11.23 -0.93
C MET A 1 -12.67 10.60 0.46
N ALA A 2 -13.85 10.38 1.01
CA ALA A 2 -13.94 9.65 2.27
C ALA A 2 -13.58 8.18 2.04
N CYS A 3 -12.68 7.62 2.84
CA CYS A 3 -12.27 6.22 2.76
C CYS A 3 -13.46 5.28 2.95
N SER A 4 -13.57 4.23 2.12
CA SER A 4 -14.67 3.27 2.16
C SER A 4 -14.71 2.43 3.44
N ALA A 5 -13.55 2.21 4.08
CA ALA A 5 -13.42 1.37 5.26
C ALA A 5 -13.63 2.11 6.60
N CYS A 6 -13.01 3.27 6.77
CA CYS A 6 -13.05 4.02 8.03
C CYS A 6 -13.84 5.35 7.97
N GLY A 7 -14.20 5.82 6.78
CA GLY A 7 -14.89 7.10 6.59
C GLY A 7 -14.04 8.34 6.77
N SER A 8 -12.70 8.21 6.92
CA SER A 8 -11.79 9.36 7.03
C SER A 8 -11.63 10.06 5.68
N ASP A 9 -11.63 11.40 5.68
CA ASP A 9 -11.36 12.23 4.49
C ASP A 9 -9.85 12.36 4.18
N ALA A 10 -9.00 11.79 5.03
CA ALA A 10 -7.54 11.84 4.88
C ALA A 10 -7.07 10.69 3.98
N THR A 11 -7.00 10.97 2.68
CA THR A 11 -6.52 10.05 1.65
C THR A 11 -5.49 10.72 0.75
N ILE A 12 -4.60 9.92 0.15
CA ILE A 12 -3.62 10.37 -0.84
C ILE A 12 -3.76 9.56 -2.14
N ALA A 13 -3.77 10.25 -3.27
CA ALA A 13 -3.81 9.60 -4.59
C ALA A 13 -2.40 9.20 -5.03
N LEU A 14 -2.27 7.98 -5.58
CA LEU A 14 -1.02 7.43 -6.10
C LEU A 14 -1.21 6.93 -7.54
N SER A 15 -0.27 7.29 -8.42
CA SER A 15 -0.20 6.77 -9.79
C SER A 15 0.55 5.45 -9.81
N LEU A 16 -0.05 4.42 -10.42
CA LEU A 16 0.54 3.10 -10.55
C LEU A 16 1.27 2.92 -11.89
N SER A 17 2.54 2.49 -11.79
CA SER A 17 3.27 1.91 -12.91
C SER A 17 2.50 0.74 -13.51
N ALA A 18 2.66 0.52 -14.82
CA ALA A 18 1.88 -0.50 -15.55
C ALA A 18 1.99 -1.90 -14.94
N GLU A 19 3.14 -2.25 -14.35
CA GLU A 19 3.40 -3.54 -13.70
C GLU A 19 2.59 -3.75 -12.41
N TYR A 20 2.20 -2.68 -11.72
CA TYR A 20 1.46 -2.77 -10.45
C TYR A 20 -0.06 -2.66 -10.61
N ARG A 21 -0.54 -2.33 -11.82
CA ARG A 21 -1.97 -2.18 -12.08
C ARG A 21 -2.72 -3.49 -11.88
N ASP A 22 -2.15 -4.63 -12.23
CA ASP A 22 -2.81 -5.94 -12.08
C ASP A 22 -3.01 -6.33 -10.60
N TYR A 23 -2.32 -5.67 -9.68
CA TYR A 23 -2.49 -5.86 -8.23
C TYR A 23 -3.43 -4.83 -7.60
N ALA A 24 -3.80 -3.78 -8.35
CA ALA A 24 -4.66 -2.73 -7.89
C ALA A 24 -6.13 -3.17 -7.93
N PRO A 25 -6.98 -2.64 -7.03
CA PRO A 25 -8.42 -2.86 -7.14
C PRO A 25 -8.92 -2.39 -8.52
N SER A 26 -9.69 -3.24 -9.19
CA SER A 26 -10.25 -2.99 -10.53
C SER A 26 -9.20 -2.66 -11.62
N ASN A 27 -7.94 -3.06 -11.43
CA ASN A 27 -6.82 -2.74 -12.34
C ASN A 27 -6.65 -1.23 -12.60
N ALA A 28 -6.98 -0.40 -11.61
CA ALA A 28 -6.94 1.04 -11.74
C ALA A 28 -5.51 1.56 -11.97
N ALA A 29 -5.37 2.60 -12.79
CA ALA A 29 -4.09 3.28 -13.00
C ALA A 29 -3.75 4.27 -11.87
N VAL A 30 -4.77 4.71 -11.12
CA VAL A 30 -4.65 5.59 -9.96
C VAL A 30 -5.45 4.99 -8.82
N ILE A 31 -4.86 4.97 -7.64
CA ILE A 31 -5.49 4.50 -6.40
C ILE A 31 -5.50 5.63 -5.37
N ASP A 32 -6.46 5.57 -4.45
CA ASP A 32 -6.51 6.41 -3.25
C ASP A 32 -6.11 5.55 -2.05
N VAL A 33 -5.19 6.03 -1.23
CA VAL A 33 -4.73 5.34 -0.03
C VAL A 33 -5.11 6.14 1.20
N CYS A 34 -5.84 5.51 2.12
CA CYS A 34 -6.18 6.14 3.38
C CYS A 34 -4.94 6.27 4.29
N THR A 35 -4.71 7.46 4.82
CA THR A 35 -3.59 7.73 5.73
C THR A 35 -3.78 7.18 7.13
N GLN A 36 -4.96 6.63 7.45
CA GLN A 36 -5.29 6.12 8.77
C GLN A 36 -5.42 4.59 8.77
N CYS A 37 -6.24 4.03 7.88
CA CYS A 37 -6.49 2.59 7.85
C CYS A 37 -5.75 1.82 6.74
N LEU A 38 -4.94 2.51 5.94
CA LEU A 38 -4.15 1.95 4.84
C LEU A 38 -4.98 1.23 3.76
N THR A 39 -6.29 1.45 3.72
CA THR A 39 -7.16 0.90 2.67
C THR A 39 -6.85 1.55 1.34
N VAL A 40 -6.80 0.73 0.30
CA VAL A 40 -6.58 1.16 -1.08
C VAL A 40 -7.90 1.09 -1.85
N ASP A 41 -8.38 2.23 -2.31
CA ASP A 41 -9.59 2.35 -3.12
C ASP A 41 -9.20 2.75 -4.58
N PRO A 42 -9.89 2.24 -5.61
CA PRO A 42 -9.63 2.66 -6.98
C PRO A 42 -10.18 4.07 -7.23
N ILE A 43 -9.42 4.94 -7.89
CA ILE A 43 -9.94 6.21 -8.40
C ILE A 43 -10.40 6.01 -9.86
N GLU A 44 -11.69 6.21 -10.10
CA GLU A 44 -12.24 6.23 -11.46
C GLU A 44 -11.83 7.54 -12.16
N GLY A 45 -10.69 7.52 -12.86
CA GLY A 45 -10.18 8.66 -13.61
C GLY A 45 -8.91 8.34 -14.41
N THR A 46 -8.65 9.09 -15.47
CA THR A 46 -7.37 9.03 -16.21
C THR A 46 -6.24 9.60 -15.38
N ALA A 47 -5.08 8.93 -15.34
CA ALA A 47 -3.90 9.35 -14.58
C ALA A 47 -3.50 10.83 -14.82
N ASP A 48 -3.72 11.34 -16.04
CA ASP A 48 -3.51 12.75 -16.42
C ASP A 48 -4.38 13.77 -15.68
N SER A 49 -5.44 13.36 -15.00
CA SER A 49 -6.42 14.26 -14.37
C SER A 49 -6.34 14.32 -12.85
N VAL A 50 -5.58 13.43 -12.21
CA VAL A 50 -5.64 13.24 -10.74
C VAL A 50 -4.32 13.61 -10.05
N ILE A 51 -3.18 13.49 -10.74
CA ILE A 51 -1.85 13.75 -10.18
C ILE A 51 -1.08 14.60 -11.19
N GLU A 52 -0.70 15.83 -10.79
CA GLU A 52 0.21 16.62 -11.61
C GLU A 52 1.57 15.91 -11.64
N PRO A 53 2.22 15.78 -12.81
CA PRO A 53 3.44 14.98 -12.98
C PRO A 53 4.65 15.45 -12.15
N ASP A 54 4.56 16.61 -11.50
CA ASP A 54 5.57 17.18 -10.60
C ASP A 54 5.25 17.03 -9.10
N ASP A 55 4.06 16.54 -8.73
CA ASP A 55 3.71 16.26 -7.33
C ASP A 55 4.09 14.81 -6.98
N GLU A 56 5.32 14.62 -6.49
CA GLU A 56 5.67 13.36 -5.83
C GLU A 56 4.75 13.16 -4.62
N PRO A 57 4.07 12.00 -4.51
CA PRO A 57 3.14 11.76 -3.44
C PRO A 57 3.86 11.77 -2.08
N ASP A 58 3.31 12.54 -1.14
CA ASP A 58 3.89 12.67 0.19
C ASP A 58 3.47 11.51 1.10
N PHE A 59 4.26 10.42 1.08
CA PHE A 59 4.04 9.24 1.92
C PHE A 59 4.17 9.53 3.43
N SER A 60 4.84 10.61 3.82
CA SER A 60 4.94 11.01 5.24
C SER A 60 3.59 11.41 5.83
N ARG A 61 2.61 11.75 4.99
CA ARG A 61 1.22 12.00 5.40
C ARG A 61 0.52 10.74 5.92
N ILE A 62 0.99 9.56 5.52
CA ILE A 62 0.49 8.28 6.03
C ILE A 62 1.28 7.93 7.30
N SER A 63 2.59 7.73 7.18
CA SER A 63 3.46 7.38 8.30
C SER A 63 4.93 7.55 7.91
N ASP A 64 5.76 7.98 8.87
CA ASP A 64 7.22 8.03 8.73
C ASP A 64 7.84 6.63 8.56
N ALA A 65 7.09 5.57 8.84
CA ALA A 65 7.51 4.19 8.62
C ALA A 65 7.54 3.80 7.14
N LEU A 66 6.79 4.50 6.28
CA LEU A 66 6.75 4.20 4.86
C LEU A 66 8.03 4.66 4.15
N PRO A 67 8.48 3.92 3.13
CA PRO A 67 9.48 4.42 2.21
C PRO A 67 9.01 5.73 1.56
N THR A 68 9.91 6.70 1.43
CA THR A 68 9.58 7.97 0.76
C THR A 68 9.55 7.86 -0.76
N ARG A 69 10.10 6.78 -1.33
CA ARG A 69 10.17 6.59 -2.77
C ARG A 69 9.02 5.71 -3.28
N PRO A 70 8.33 6.11 -4.37
CA PRO A 70 7.13 5.42 -4.86
C PRO A 70 7.42 3.98 -5.27
N GLU A 71 8.58 3.68 -5.86
CA GLU A 71 8.97 2.32 -6.26
C GLU A 71 9.14 1.34 -5.09
N ARG A 72 9.20 1.85 -3.85
CA ARG A 72 9.24 1.05 -2.62
C ARG A 72 7.92 1.09 -1.87
N ALA A 73 7.28 2.26 -1.83
CA ALA A 73 6.05 2.48 -1.07
C ALA A 73 4.83 1.85 -1.73
N ILE A 74 4.69 1.97 -3.06
CA ILE A 74 3.55 1.45 -3.82
C ILE A 74 3.42 -0.08 -3.67
N PRO A 75 4.46 -0.89 -3.98
CA PRO A 75 4.32 -2.34 -3.86
C PRO A 75 4.08 -2.79 -2.42
N LEU A 76 4.64 -2.08 -1.43
CA LEU A 76 4.40 -2.35 -0.01
C LEU A 76 2.93 -2.09 0.38
N LEU A 77 2.35 -0.96 -0.03
CA LEU A 77 0.96 -0.61 0.25
C LEU A 77 -0.03 -1.59 -0.42
N LEU A 78 0.24 -1.99 -1.66
CA LEU A 78 -0.56 -3.01 -2.36
C LEU A 78 -0.47 -4.37 -1.66
N ALA A 79 0.72 -4.78 -1.20
CA ALA A 79 0.88 -6.02 -0.45
C ALA A 79 0.08 -6.01 0.87
N ILE A 80 0.06 -4.86 1.57
CA ILE A 80 -0.72 -4.64 2.79
C ILE A 80 -2.22 -4.77 2.49
N ASP A 81 -2.73 -4.10 1.46
CA ASP A 81 -4.15 -4.16 1.10
C ASP A 81 -4.60 -5.59 0.74
N LEU A 82 -3.80 -6.28 -0.09
CA LEU A 82 -4.04 -7.66 -0.49
C LEU A 82 -3.96 -8.65 0.68
N SER A 83 -3.26 -8.31 1.77
CA SER A 83 -3.13 -9.14 2.97
C SER A 83 -4.44 -9.27 3.76
N SER A 84 -5.46 -8.46 3.43
CA SER A 84 -6.85 -8.68 3.84
C SER A 84 -7.33 -10.10 3.51
N SER A 85 -6.90 -10.65 2.36
CA SER A 85 -7.16 -12.02 1.92
C SER A 85 -5.89 -12.74 1.41
N LEU A 86 -5.00 -13.09 2.34
CA LEU A 86 -3.77 -13.86 2.03
C LEU A 86 -4.01 -15.11 1.18
N ALA A 87 -5.07 -15.87 1.45
CA ALA A 87 -5.32 -17.13 0.76
C ALA A 87 -5.54 -16.94 -0.75
N THR A 88 -6.20 -15.85 -1.14
CA THR A 88 -6.47 -15.52 -2.55
C THR A 88 -5.27 -14.86 -3.21
N ASN A 89 -4.55 -14.03 -2.47
CA ASN A 89 -3.58 -13.10 -3.02
C ASN A 89 -2.12 -13.51 -2.76
N ARG A 90 -1.87 -14.72 -2.28
CA ARG A 90 -0.56 -15.19 -1.84
C ARG A 90 0.58 -14.87 -2.82
N SER A 91 0.45 -15.31 -4.07
CA SER A 91 1.51 -15.13 -5.09
C SER A 91 1.74 -13.68 -5.48
N ALA A 92 0.66 -12.87 -5.49
CA ALA A 92 0.75 -11.43 -5.73
C ALA A 92 1.53 -10.74 -4.60
N ILE A 93 1.20 -11.09 -3.35
CA ILE A 93 1.87 -10.56 -2.17
C ILE A 93 3.35 -10.94 -2.15
N GLU A 94 3.69 -12.20 -2.40
CA GLU A 94 5.09 -12.65 -2.49
C GLU A 94 5.87 -11.83 -3.54
N SER A 95 5.29 -11.65 -4.74
CA SER A 95 5.93 -10.88 -5.82
C SER A 95 6.17 -9.41 -5.43
N LEU A 96 5.16 -8.78 -4.81
CA LEU A 96 5.26 -7.38 -4.37
C LEU A 96 6.29 -7.19 -3.25
N LEU A 97 6.36 -8.12 -2.29
CA LEU A 97 7.32 -8.06 -1.19
C LEU A 97 8.75 -8.26 -1.71
N GLU A 98 8.96 -9.19 -2.65
CA GLU A 98 10.25 -9.36 -3.32
C GLU A 98 10.69 -8.09 -4.07
N ASP A 99 9.75 -7.38 -4.72
CA ASP A 99 10.05 -6.13 -5.39
C ASP A 99 10.46 -5.02 -4.41
N VAL A 100 9.81 -4.95 -3.24
CA VAL A 100 10.19 -4.02 -2.16
C VAL A 100 11.61 -4.32 -1.67
N GLU A 101 11.95 -5.59 -1.45
CA GLU A 101 13.30 -6.03 -1.06
C GLU A 101 14.33 -5.68 -2.13
N ARG A 102 14.02 -5.97 -3.40
CA ARG A 102 14.88 -5.68 -4.55
C ARG A 102 15.10 -4.18 -4.74
N ALA A 103 14.09 -3.36 -4.43
CA ALA A 103 14.20 -1.91 -4.42
C ALA A 103 15.01 -1.37 -3.22
N GLY A 104 15.36 -2.22 -2.26
CA GLY A 104 16.27 -1.93 -1.15
C GLY A 104 15.57 -1.54 0.16
N THR A 105 14.33 -1.95 0.35
CA THR A 105 13.59 -1.81 1.61
C THR A 105 13.27 -3.19 2.17
N ASP A 106 13.49 -3.40 3.47
CA ASP A 106 13.00 -4.61 4.15
C ASP A 106 11.49 -4.48 4.41
N PRO A 107 10.64 -5.29 3.75
CA PRO A 107 9.20 -5.15 3.86
C PRO A 107 8.68 -5.56 5.25
N LEU A 108 9.27 -6.58 5.88
CA LEU A 108 8.86 -7.03 7.21
C LEU A 108 9.17 -5.97 8.26
N LEU A 109 10.35 -5.33 8.16
CA LEU A 109 10.72 -4.22 9.03
C LEU A 109 9.82 -3.00 8.82
N ALA A 110 9.43 -2.70 7.57
CA ALA A 110 8.50 -1.61 7.28
C ALA A 110 7.11 -1.88 7.89
N ILE A 111 6.59 -3.10 7.73
CA ILE A 111 5.33 -3.53 8.36
C ILE A 111 5.42 -3.46 9.89
N ASP A 112 6.53 -3.90 10.49
CA ASP A 112 6.75 -3.79 11.94
C ASP A 112 6.65 -2.36 12.45
N ARG A 113 7.24 -1.41 11.70
CA ARG A 113 7.18 0.00 12.06
C ARG A 113 5.77 0.59 11.90
N LEU A 114 5.03 0.16 10.88
CA LEU A 114 3.63 0.55 10.68
C LEU A 114 2.73 0.01 11.80
N VAL A 115 2.94 -1.22 12.24
CA VAL A 115 2.23 -1.82 13.39
C VAL A 115 2.53 -1.07 14.68
N ALA A 116 3.77 -0.58 14.83
CA ALA A 116 4.18 0.20 16.00
C ALA A 116 3.71 1.66 15.98
N ASP A 117 3.16 2.15 14.86
CA ASP A 117 2.72 3.53 14.73
C ASP A 117 1.34 3.74 15.38
N PRO A 118 1.22 4.49 16.49
CA PRO A 118 -0.03 4.68 17.21
C PRO A 118 -1.02 5.58 16.48
N THR A 119 -0.61 6.25 15.38
CA THR A 119 -1.48 7.10 14.57
C THR A 119 -2.25 6.33 13.50
N LEU A 120 -1.81 5.09 13.23
CA LEU A 120 -2.44 4.21 12.26
C LEU A 120 -3.44 3.27 12.93
N GLU A 121 -4.55 3.06 12.26
CA GLU A 121 -5.57 2.06 12.61
C GLU A 121 -5.83 1.17 11.38
N PRO A 122 -4.87 0.32 10.98
CA PRO A 122 -4.97 -0.48 9.76
C PRO A 122 -6.24 -1.33 9.74
N ALA A 123 -6.97 -1.32 8.62
CA ALA A 123 -8.16 -2.13 8.46
C ALA A 123 -7.84 -3.64 8.45
N VAL A 124 -6.62 -3.98 8.04
CA VAL A 124 -6.07 -5.33 8.13
C VAL A 124 -5.32 -5.50 9.45
N ASP A 125 -5.50 -6.63 10.11
CA ASP A 125 -4.74 -7.03 11.30
C ASP A 125 -3.27 -7.32 10.92
N LEU A 126 -2.48 -6.26 10.74
CA LEU A 126 -1.10 -6.34 10.26
C LEU A 126 -0.19 -7.11 11.21
N GLU A 127 -0.43 -6.99 12.52
CA GLU A 127 0.33 -7.73 13.54
C GLU A 127 0.18 -9.23 13.34
N ARG A 128 -1.05 -9.72 13.15
CA ARG A 128 -1.30 -11.14 12.86
C ARG A 128 -0.80 -11.56 11.48
N ARG A 129 -0.97 -10.71 10.46
CA ARG A 129 -0.58 -11.01 9.08
C ARG A 129 0.93 -11.07 8.90
N ARG A 130 1.69 -10.24 9.60
CA ARG A 130 3.15 -10.23 9.54
C ARG A 130 3.76 -11.62 9.73
N HIS A 131 3.34 -12.36 10.75
CA HIS A 131 3.88 -13.69 10.99
C HIS A 131 3.57 -14.68 9.85
N GLN A 132 2.44 -14.50 9.17
CA GLN A 132 2.10 -15.30 8.00
C GLN A 132 2.95 -14.90 6.79
N LEU A 133 3.18 -13.61 6.58
CA LEU A 133 4.04 -13.09 5.50
C LEU A 133 5.49 -13.55 5.66
N GLU A 134 6.01 -13.57 6.89
CA GLU A 134 7.35 -14.08 7.20
C GLU A 134 7.51 -15.55 6.75
N GLN A 135 6.50 -16.40 6.98
CA GLN A 135 6.48 -17.80 6.53
C GLN A 135 6.30 -17.98 5.01
N LEU A 136 5.91 -16.92 4.29
CA LEU A 136 5.82 -16.97 2.83
C LEU A 136 7.17 -16.69 2.17
N LEU A 137 7.96 -15.80 2.78
CA LEU A 137 9.29 -15.41 2.29
C LEU A 137 10.39 -16.38 2.72
N TYR A 138 10.22 -17.07 3.86
CA TYR A 138 11.23 -17.95 4.47
C TYR A 138 10.66 -19.33 4.82
#